data_AF-A0A839SG13-F1
#
_entry.id   AF-A0A839SG13-F1
#
_cell.length_a   1.000
_cell.length_b   1.000
_cell.length_c   1.000
_cell.angle_alpha   90.00
_cell.angle_beta   90.00
_cell.angle_gamma   90.00
#
_symmetry.space_group_name_H-M   'P 1'
#
loop_
_entity.id
_entity.type
_entity.pdbx_description
1 polymer ?
#
loop_
_entity_poly.entity_id
_entity_poly.type
_entity_poly.pdbx_seq_one_letter_code
_entity_poly.pdbx_strand_id
1 'polypeptide(L)'
;MIRINQKLKDKLWWLVISVDYDYSRICIADHDMNGETLTLWLEDKQDFKNSLDDCLQLEIPAKQFAKIIKEDNLNSFIGSKMHPSKKYVYRARIEINEALAWYNNDATIAEQGWAREAVLKQLLTQLIETEAHGIEEWI
;
A
#
# COMPACT_ATOMS: atom_id res chain seq x y z
N MET A 1 6.43 7.43 3.82
CA MET A 1 7.14 6.30 4.43
C MET A 1 6.25 5.66 5.48
N ILE A 2 6.06 4.34 5.40
CA ILE A 2 5.28 3.57 6.37
C ILE A 2 6.21 3.33 7.56
N ARG A 3 5.71 3.49 8.78
CA ARG A 3 6.54 3.20 9.95
C ARG A 3 6.58 1.69 10.18
N ILE A 4 7.72 1.09 9.88
CA ILE A 4 7.99 -0.35 10.09
C ILE A 4 8.96 -0.47 11.26
N ASN A 5 8.65 -1.29 12.25
CA ASN A 5 9.59 -1.59 13.34
C ASN A 5 10.62 -2.65 12.90
N GLN A 6 11.73 -2.77 13.61
CA GLN A 6 12.81 -3.68 13.22
C GLN A 6 12.34 -5.15 13.11
N LYS A 7 11.52 -5.62 14.07
CA LYS A 7 10.99 -7.00 14.06
C LYS A 7 10.20 -7.29 12.78
N LEU A 8 9.39 -6.33 12.33
CA LEU A 8 8.61 -6.45 11.11
C LEU A 8 9.50 -6.36 9.86
N LYS A 9 10.52 -5.50 9.89
CA LYS A 9 11.55 -5.42 8.85
C LYS A 9 12.26 -6.76 8.68
N ASP A 10 12.66 -7.41 9.78
CA ASP A 10 13.33 -8.72 9.75
C ASP A 10 12.41 -9.80 9.15
N LYS A 11 11.13 -9.82 9.52
CA LYS A 11 10.16 -10.76 8.93
C LYS A 11 9.93 -10.53 7.44
N LEU A 12 9.84 -9.27 7.01
CA LEU A 12 9.76 -8.92 5.60
C LEU A 12 11.00 -9.38 4.84
N TRP A 13 12.19 -9.23 5.43
CA TRP A 13 13.43 -9.74 4.87
C TRP A 13 13.43 -11.26 4.71
N TRP A 14 12.93 -12.00 5.70
CA TRP A 14 12.77 -13.45 5.57
C TRP A 14 11.87 -13.84 4.40
N LEU A 15 10.77 -13.12 4.19
CA LEU A 15 9.88 -13.34 3.05
C LEU A 15 10.57 -13.01 1.72
N VAL A 16 11.34 -11.94 1.65
CA VAL A 16 12.13 -11.59 0.45
C VAL A 16 13.17 -12.66 0.13
N ILE A 17 13.86 -13.19 1.15
CA ILE A 17 14.83 -14.27 0.99
C ILE A 17 14.13 -15.56 0.53
N SER A 18 12.96 -15.89 1.09
CA SER A 18 12.24 -17.12 0.73
C SER A 18 11.75 -17.11 -0.73
N VAL A 19 11.49 -15.92 -1.29
CA VAL A 19 11.12 -15.77 -2.71
C VAL A 19 12.33 -15.59 -3.64
N ASP A 20 13.55 -15.78 -3.13
CA ASP A 20 14.80 -15.60 -3.88
C ASP A 20 14.94 -14.19 -4.50
N TYR A 21 14.57 -13.17 -3.72
CA TYR A 21 14.58 -11.75 -4.13
C TYR A 21 13.68 -11.41 -5.33
N ASP A 22 12.85 -12.34 -5.81
CA ASP A 22 11.82 -12.05 -6.80
C ASP A 22 10.57 -11.48 -6.11
N TYR A 23 10.59 -10.15 -5.91
CA TYR A 23 9.50 -9.41 -5.28
C TYR A 23 8.14 -9.58 -5.97
N SER A 24 8.12 -9.97 -7.25
CA SER A 24 6.86 -10.20 -7.99
C SER A 24 6.08 -11.43 -7.50
N ARG A 25 6.76 -12.31 -6.77
CA ARG A 25 6.18 -13.49 -6.11
C ARG A 25 5.51 -13.18 -4.79
N ILE A 26 5.82 -12.05 -4.14
CA ILE A 26 5.15 -11.66 -2.91
C ILE A 26 3.74 -11.16 -3.26
N CYS A 27 2.72 -11.76 -2.65
CA CYS A 27 1.33 -11.33 -2.82
C CYS A 27 0.61 -11.18 -1.49
N ILE A 28 -0.56 -10.53 -1.57
CA ILE A 28 -1.52 -10.42 -0.48
C ILE A 28 -2.44 -11.65 -0.60
N ALA A 29 -2.32 -12.56 0.36
CA ALA A 29 -3.18 -13.74 0.50
C ALA A 29 -4.60 -13.33 0.91
N ASP A 30 -4.69 -12.46 1.92
CA ASP A 30 -5.94 -11.91 2.40
C ASP A 30 -5.73 -10.54 3.08
N HIS A 31 -6.82 -9.88 3.44
CA HIS A 31 -6.84 -8.59 4.10
C HIS A 31 -8.06 -8.41 5.00
N ASP A 32 -7.90 -7.58 6.01
CA ASP A 32 -8.99 -7.11 6.86
C ASP A 32 -8.79 -5.62 7.15
N MET A 33 -9.87 -4.86 7.17
CA MET A 33 -9.84 -3.45 7.53
C MET A 33 -10.78 -3.24 8.70
N ASN A 34 -10.19 -3.11 9.89
CA ASN A 34 -10.91 -2.53 11.02
C ASN A 34 -10.69 -1.01 11.01
N GLY A 35 -11.59 -0.24 11.63
CA GLY A 35 -11.59 1.23 11.53
C GLY A 35 -10.26 1.92 11.91
N GLU A 36 -9.33 1.22 12.55
CA GLU A 36 -8.05 1.74 12.99
C GLU A 36 -6.84 1.16 12.23
N THR A 37 -6.95 -0.03 11.66
CA THR A 37 -5.83 -0.80 11.10
C THR A 37 -6.26 -1.61 9.88
N LEU A 38 -5.45 -1.51 8.81
CA LEU A 38 -5.45 -2.44 7.69
C LEU A 38 -4.51 -3.59 8.03
N THR A 39 -5.06 -4.80 8.11
CA THR A 39 -4.29 -6.04 8.24
C THR A 39 -4.12 -6.66 6.85
N LEU A 40 -2.89 -7.01 6.49
CA LEU A 40 -2.55 -7.75 5.27
C LEU A 40 -1.85 -9.04 5.66
N TRP A 41 -2.23 -10.15 5.03
CA TRP A 41 -1.50 -11.41 5.12
C TRP A 41 -0.71 -11.60 3.83
N LEU A 42 0.62 -11.67 3.93
CA LEU A 42 1.50 -11.84 2.78
C LEU A 42 2.01 -13.27 2.65
N GLU A 43 2.16 -13.73 1.42
CA GLU A 43 2.74 -15.04 1.10
C GLU A 43 3.48 -15.02 -0.25
N ASP A 44 4.10 -16.15 -0.58
CA ASP A 44 4.72 -16.41 -1.87
C ASP A 44 3.72 -17.11 -2.80
N LYS A 45 3.52 -16.56 -4.00
CA LYS A 45 2.68 -17.15 -5.07
C LYS A 45 3.08 -18.57 -5.47
N GLN A 46 4.31 -18.99 -5.19
CA GLN A 46 4.80 -20.34 -5.50
C GLN A 46 4.80 -21.28 -4.29
N ASP A 47 4.49 -20.77 -3.10
CA ASP A 47 4.41 -21.52 -1.84
C ASP A 47 3.21 -21.03 -1.03
N PHE A 48 2.01 -21.24 -1.61
CA PHE A 48 0.74 -20.88 -1.00
C PHE A 48 0.57 -21.57 0.35
N LYS A 49 0.15 -20.79 1.34
CA LYS A 49 -0.08 -21.31 2.68
C LYS A 49 -1.46 -21.95 2.80
N ASN A 50 -1.52 -23.01 3.60
CA ASN A 50 -2.79 -23.71 3.85
C ASN A 50 -3.67 -22.98 4.89
N SER A 51 -3.09 -22.05 5.65
CA SER A 51 -3.76 -21.21 6.64
C SER A 51 -3.18 -19.80 6.65
N LEU A 52 -4.01 -18.80 6.98
CA LEU A 52 -3.56 -17.42 7.18
C LEU A 52 -2.58 -17.28 8.34
N ASP A 53 -2.62 -18.20 9.31
CA ASP A 53 -1.68 -18.22 10.45
C ASP A 53 -0.23 -18.46 10.01
N ASP A 54 -0.04 -19.08 8.85
CA ASP A 54 1.28 -19.34 8.26
C ASP A 54 1.76 -18.18 7.36
N CYS A 55 0.88 -17.21 7.06
CA CYS A 55 1.21 -16.03 6.27
C CYS A 55 1.90 -14.96 7.13
N LEU A 56 2.69 -14.11 6.49
CA LEU A 56 3.26 -12.94 7.14
C LEU A 56 2.17 -11.88 7.36
N GLN A 57 1.69 -11.75 8.59
CA GLN A 57 0.74 -10.70 8.96
C GLN A 57 1.42 -9.34 9.11
N LEU A 58 0.80 -8.31 8.52
CA LEU A 58 1.20 -6.92 8.52
C LEU A 58 0.04 -6.04 8.98
N GLU A 59 0.31 -5.18 9.94
CA GLU A 59 -0.67 -4.22 10.46
C GLU A 59 -0.23 -2.80 10.08
N ILE A 60 -1.06 -2.12 9.29
CA ILE A 60 -0.83 -0.76 8.83
C ILE A 60 -1.88 0.16 9.47
N PRO A 61 -1.49 1.19 10.22
CA PRO A 61 -2.44 2.14 10.77
C PRO A 61 -3.29 2.78 9.65
N ALA A 62 -4.60 2.86 9.85
CA ALA A 62 -5.55 3.39 8.88
C ALA A 62 -5.18 4.80 8.40
N LYS A 63 -4.57 5.62 9.27
CA LYS A 63 -4.05 6.95 8.89
C LYS A 63 -2.94 6.89 7.85
N GLN A 64 -2.04 5.90 7.93
CA GLN A 64 -0.98 5.70 6.94
C GLN A 64 -1.53 5.13 5.65
N PHE A 65 -2.51 4.22 5.73
CA PHE A 65 -3.19 3.71 4.55
C PHE A 65 -3.95 4.81 3.81
N ALA A 66 -4.70 5.64 4.53
CA ALA A 66 -5.39 6.81 3.99
C ALA A 66 -4.43 7.78 3.29
N LYS A 67 -3.23 7.95 3.86
CA LYS A 67 -2.19 8.79 3.26
C LYS A 67 -1.73 8.24 1.91
N ILE A 68 -1.50 6.93 1.81
CA ILE A 68 -1.08 6.27 0.55
C ILE A 68 -2.17 6.44 -0.52
N ILE A 69 -3.44 6.20 -0.18
CA ILE A 69 -4.57 6.42 -1.08
C ILE A 69 -4.58 7.85 -1.65
N LYS A 70 -4.31 8.85 -0.81
CA LYS A 70 -4.24 10.26 -1.22
C LYS A 70 -3.00 10.56 -2.07
N GLU A 71 -1.83 10.06 -1.69
CA GLU A 71 -0.56 10.26 -2.41
C GLU A 71 -0.63 9.67 -3.83
N ASP A 72 -1.22 8.48 -3.97
CA ASP A 72 -1.42 7.81 -5.26
C ASP A 72 -2.67 8.31 -5.99
N ASN A 73 -3.43 9.21 -5.35
CA ASN A 73 -4.61 9.85 -5.88
C ASN A 73 -5.75 8.89 -6.25
N LEU A 74 -5.83 7.74 -5.58
CA LEU A 74 -6.81 6.68 -5.88
C LEU A 74 -8.25 7.11 -5.57
N ASN A 75 -8.44 7.97 -4.57
CA ASN A 75 -9.74 8.52 -4.19
C ASN A 75 -10.16 9.74 -5.02
N SER A 76 -9.61 9.92 -6.23
CA SER A 76 -9.81 11.14 -7.02
C SER A 76 -9.71 10.89 -8.52
N PHE A 77 -10.30 11.80 -9.31
CA PHE A 77 -10.19 11.76 -10.76
C PHE A 77 -9.81 13.14 -11.33
N ILE A 78 -9.35 13.15 -12.59
CA ILE A 78 -9.09 14.39 -13.31
C ILE A 78 -10.38 14.85 -13.98
N GLY A 79 -10.90 15.99 -13.52
CA GLY A 79 -12.09 16.63 -14.08
C GLY A 79 -11.82 18.07 -14.50
N SER A 80 -12.90 18.77 -14.86
CA SER A 80 -12.86 20.18 -15.24
C SER A 80 -13.56 21.02 -14.16
N LYS A 81 -12.92 22.11 -13.71
CA LYS A 81 -13.52 23.13 -12.84
C LYS A 81 -13.62 24.46 -13.58
N MET A 82 -14.71 25.18 -13.33
CA MET A 82 -14.86 26.57 -13.75
C MET A 82 -14.24 27.48 -12.69
N HIS A 83 -13.45 28.47 -13.12
CA HIS A 83 -12.89 29.43 -12.17
C HIS A 83 -14.03 30.26 -11.53
N PRO A 84 -14.05 30.47 -10.19
CA PRO A 84 -15.21 31.02 -9.48
C PRO A 84 -15.67 32.40 -10.00
N SER A 85 -14.74 33.21 -10.47
CA SER A 85 -15.00 34.57 -10.95
C SER A 85 -14.59 34.83 -12.39
N LYS A 86 -13.90 33.88 -13.04
CA LYS A 86 -13.37 34.08 -14.40
C LYS A 86 -13.99 33.01 -15.28
N LYS A 87 -14.47 33.38 -16.47
CA LYS A 87 -15.17 32.47 -17.40
C LYS A 87 -14.20 31.56 -18.16
N TYR A 88 -13.28 30.90 -17.47
CA TYR A 88 -12.45 29.85 -18.06
C TYR A 88 -12.53 28.56 -17.25
N VAL A 89 -12.40 27.45 -17.98
CA VAL A 89 -12.45 26.09 -17.45
C VAL A 89 -11.02 25.56 -17.41
N TYR A 90 -10.64 24.93 -16.31
CA TYR A 90 -9.32 24.34 -16.14
C TYR A 90 -9.45 22.90 -15.63
N ARG A 91 -8.47 22.06 -15.99
CA ARG A 91 -8.40 20.70 -15.45
C ARG A 91 -7.93 20.74 -14.01
N ALA A 92 -8.63 20.02 -13.14
CA ALA A 92 -8.33 19.91 -11.74
C ALA A 92 -8.55 18.49 -11.26
N ARG A 93 -7.82 18.08 -10.23
CA ARG A 93 -8.10 16.85 -9.51
C ARG A 93 -9.30 17.08 -8.59
N ILE A 94 -10.27 16.18 -8.68
CA ILE A 94 -11.51 16.23 -7.92
C ILE A 94 -11.53 14.98 -7.04
N GLU A 95 -11.53 15.20 -5.72
CA GLU A 95 -11.68 14.13 -4.74
C GLU A 95 -13.11 13.58 -4.80
N ILE A 96 -13.23 12.25 -4.81
CA ILE A 96 -14.51 11.54 -4.78
C ILE A 96 -15.05 11.55 -3.36
N ASN A 97 -14.21 11.13 -2.40
CA ASN A 97 -14.51 11.08 -0.98
C ASN A 97 -13.19 11.04 -0.17
N GLU A 98 -13.29 11.23 1.14
CA GLU A 98 -12.17 11.00 2.07
C GLU A 98 -11.63 9.57 1.90
N ALA A 99 -10.31 9.40 1.92
CA ALA A 99 -9.64 8.18 1.48
C ALA A 99 -10.20 6.86 2.06
N LEU A 100 -10.47 6.80 3.37
CA LEU A 100 -11.02 5.59 4.00
C LEU A 100 -12.51 5.42 3.70
N ALA A 101 -13.26 6.52 3.59
CA ALA A 101 -14.67 6.46 3.22
C ALA A 101 -14.83 6.00 1.77
N TRP A 102 -13.96 6.49 0.87
CA TRP A 102 -13.83 5.99 -0.50
C TRP A 102 -13.54 4.49 -0.51
N TYR A 103 -12.50 4.05 0.18
CA TYR A 103 -12.10 2.64 0.20
C TYR A 103 -13.23 1.71 0.67
N ASN A 104 -13.94 2.09 1.75
CA ASN A 104 -14.97 1.25 2.35
C ASN A 104 -16.31 1.28 1.60
N ASN A 105 -16.69 2.41 1.02
CA ASN A 105 -18.07 2.62 0.53
C ASN A 105 -18.18 2.85 -0.98
N ASP A 106 -17.15 3.43 -1.61
CA ASP A 106 -17.23 3.90 -3.00
C ASP A 106 -16.35 3.09 -3.96
N ALA A 107 -15.22 2.56 -3.47
CA ALA A 107 -14.26 1.82 -4.27
C ALA A 107 -14.81 0.44 -4.67
N THR A 108 -14.62 0.09 -5.94
CA THR A 108 -14.85 -1.27 -6.42
C THR A 108 -13.86 -2.24 -5.80
N ILE A 109 -14.17 -3.55 -5.84
CA ILE A 109 -13.27 -4.61 -5.34
C ILE A 109 -11.87 -4.50 -5.98
N ALA A 110 -11.81 -4.17 -7.27
CA ALA A 110 -10.55 -3.99 -7.98
C ALA A 110 -9.76 -2.77 -7.47
N GLU A 111 -10.42 -1.63 -7.28
CA GLU A 111 -9.79 -0.41 -6.75
C GLU A 111 -9.31 -0.58 -5.31
N GLN A 112 -10.08 -1.30 -4.49
CA GLN A 112 -9.64 -1.71 -3.16
C GLN A 112 -8.39 -2.59 -3.24
N GLY A 113 -8.35 -3.52 -4.20
CA GLY A 113 -7.17 -4.34 -4.53
C GLY A 113 -5.95 -3.48 -4.84
N TRP A 114 -6.08 -2.53 -5.76
CA TRP A 114 -5.00 -1.62 -6.14
C TRP A 114 -4.51 -0.78 -4.96
N ALA A 115 -5.40 -0.33 -4.08
CA ALA A 115 -5.01 0.40 -2.88
C ALA A 115 -4.14 -0.46 -1.94
N ARG A 116 -4.49 -1.74 -1.76
CA ARG A 116 -3.69 -2.66 -0.94
C ARG A 116 -2.34 -3.00 -1.60
N GLU A 117 -2.35 -3.20 -2.93
CA GLU A 117 -1.12 -3.42 -3.70
C GLU A 117 -0.18 -2.20 -3.64
N ALA A 118 -0.72 -0.98 -3.66
CA ALA A 118 0.06 0.24 -3.47
C ALA A 118 0.77 0.25 -2.11
N VAL A 119 0.10 -0.21 -1.05
CA VAL A 119 0.74 -0.36 0.27
C VAL A 119 1.87 -1.38 0.22
N LEU A 120 1.63 -2.57 -0.35
CA LEU A 120 2.66 -3.60 -0.47
C LEU A 120 3.87 -3.10 -1.28
N LYS A 121 3.63 -2.46 -2.42
CA LYS A 121 4.68 -1.86 -3.24
C LYS A 121 5.50 -0.85 -2.45
N GLN A 122 4.83 0.06 -1.74
CA GLN A 122 5.47 1.09 -0.93
C GLN A 122 6.30 0.52 0.23
N LEU A 123 5.87 -0.60 0.82
CA LEU A 123 6.63 -1.35 1.84
C LEU A 123 7.90 -1.96 1.24
N LEU A 124 7.77 -2.68 0.12
CA LEU A 124 8.90 -3.35 -0.54
C LEU A 124 9.93 -2.34 -1.05
N THR A 125 9.48 -1.21 -1.62
CA THR A 125 10.36 -0.11 -2.04
C THR A 125 11.16 0.43 -0.86
N GLN A 126 10.51 0.72 0.28
CA GLN A 126 11.22 1.22 1.46
C GLN A 126 12.23 0.21 2.00
N LEU A 127 11.90 -1.08 1.95
CA LEU A 127 12.79 -2.15 2.39
C LEU A 127 14.09 -2.16 1.57
N ILE A 128 13.96 -2.09 0.23
CA ILE A 128 15.10 -2.05 -0.70
C ILE A 128 15.92 -0.77 -0.51
N GLU A 129 15.25 0.39 -0.47
CA GLU A 129 15.93 1.70 -0.37
C GLU A 129 16.72 1.82 0.94
N THR A 130 16.19 1.30 2.05
CA THR A 130 16.86 1.37 3.35
C THR A 130 18.14 0.54 3.39
N GLU A 131 18.19 -0.62 2.70
CA GLU A 131 19.43 -1.41 2.61
C GLU A 131 20.43 -0.80 1.63
N ALA A 132 19.97 -0.24 0.50
CA ALA A 132 20.86 0.42 -0.45
C ALA A 132 21.66 1.55 0.21
N HIS A 133 21.02 2.35 1.08
CA HIS A 133 21.70 3.38 1.86
C HIS A 133 22.64 2.80 2.94
N GLY A 134 22.32 1.62 3.47
CA GLY A 134 23.20 0.89 4.39
C GLY A 134 24.45 0.31 3.73
N ILE A 135 24.51 0.22 2.40
CA ILE A 135 25.69 -0.24 1.64
C ILE A 135 26.63 0.94 1.32
N GLU A 136 26.09 2.13 1.08
CA GLU A 136 26.89 3.34 0.79
C GLU A 136 27.73 3.82 1.99
N GLU A 137 27.32 3.52 3.23
CA GLU A 137 28.10 3.90 4.42
C GLU A 137 29.37 3.05 4.65
N TRP A 138 29.58 1.97 3.87
CA TRP A 138 30.72 1.05 4.02
C TRP A 138 31.71 1.08 2.84
N ILE A 139 31.54 1.96 1.86
CA ILE A 139 32.44 2.15 0.71
C ILE A 139 33.17 3.49 0.83
#